data_AF-A0A434WYQ7-F1
#
_entry.id   AF-A0A434WYQ7-F1
#
_cell.length_a   1.000
_cell.length_b   1.000
_cell.length_c   1.000
_cell.angle_alpha   90.00
_cell.angle_beta   90.00
_cell.angle_gamma   90.00
#
_symmetry.space_group_name_H-M   'P 1'
#
loop_
_entity.id
_entity.type
_entity.pdbx_description
1 polymer ?
#
loop_
_entity_poly.entity_id
_entity_poly.type
_entity_poly.pdbx_seq_one_letter_code
_entity_poly.pdbx_strand_id
1 'polypeptide(L)' 'MKAVLLRFLNDETGATAVEYSLIVAVLSLAIVGGIGRVFDSLTWLFSDNNSKLANAFAPTP' A
#
# COMPACT_ATOMS: atom_id res chain seq x y z
N MET A 1 -0.46 39.28 20.83
CA MET A 1 -1.52 38.63 20.02
C MET A 1 -1.25 38.74 18.52
N LYS A 2 -1.14 39.95 17.96
CA LYS A 2 -0.94 40.15 16.50
C LYS A 2 0.29 39.42 15.92
N ALA A 3 1.43 39.46 16.63
CA ALA A 3 2.67 38.81 16.18
C ALA A 3 2.61 37.27 16.18
N VAL A 4 1.83 36.66 17.08
CA VAL A 4 1.67 35.20 17.15
C VAL A 4 0.81 34.69 15.99
N LEU A 5 -0.26 35.42 15.67
CA LEU A 5 -1.14 35.11 14.53
C LEU A 5 -0.42 35.28 13.18
N LEU A 6 0.40 36.32 13.02
CA LEU A 6 1.21 36.52 11.82
C LEU A 6 2.27 35.41 11.64
N ARG A 7 2.87 34.94 12.75
CA ARG A 7 3.86 33.86 12.69
C ARG A 7 3.22 32.50 12.39
N PHE A 8 1.98 32.28 12.81
CA PHE A 8 1.19 31.08 12.48
C PHE A 8 0.73 31.08 11.01
N LEU A 9 0.38 32.25 10.47
CA LEU A 9 0.03 32.40 9.05
C LEU A 9 1.24 32.21 8.11
N ASN A 10 2.45 32.55 8.58
CA ASN A 10 3.71 32.31 7.88
C ASN A 10 4.34 30.94 8.18
N ASP A 11 3.66 30.09 8.94
CA ASP A 11 4.18 28.79 9.32
C ASP A 11 3.86 27.74 8.24
N GLU A 12 4.81 27.53 7.33
CA GLU A 12 4.71 26.54 6.26
C GLU A 12 5.11 25.12 6.70
N THR A 13 5.53 24.92 7.96
CA THR A 13 5.92 23.58 8.44
C THR A 13 4.77 22.58 8.39
N GLY A 14 3.51 23.05 8.41
CA GLY A 14 2.32 22.23 8.17
C GLY A 14 2.04 21.93 6.69
N ALA A 15 2.50 22.76 5.76
CA ALA A 15 2.33 22.54 4.31
C ALA A 15 3.14 21.32 3.84
N THR A 16 4.29 21.09 4.46
CA THR A 16 5.14 19.91 4.19
C THR A 16 4.45 18.59 4.59
N ALA A 17 3.60 18.59 5.62
CA ALA A 17 2.82 17.42 6.00
C ALA A 17 1.75 17.07 4.96
N VAL A 18 1.15 18.08 4.30
CA VAL A 18 0.15 17.87 3.25
C VAL A 18 0.78 17.25 2.00
N GLU A 19 1.95 17.73 1.58
CA GLU A 19 2.66 17.22 0.41
C GLU A 19 3.06 15.74 0.57
N TYR A 20 3.66 15.39 1.70
CA TYR A 20 4.02 13.99 1.97
C TYR A 20 2.78 13.12 2.26
N SER A 21 1.73 13.67 2.88
CA SER A 21 0.49 12.92 3.10
C SER A 21 -0.21 12.54 1.80
N LEU A 22 -0.13 13.36 0.76
CA LEU A 22 -0.68 13.05 -0.56
C LEU A 22 0.04 11.86 -1.19
N ILE A 23 1.37 11.83 -1.11
CA ILE A 23 2.18 10.70 -1.58
C ILE A 23 1.81 9.43 -0.80
N VAL A 24 1.72 9.52 0.53
CA VAL A 24 1.33 8.38 1.39
C VAL A 24 -0.09 7.91 1.07
N ALA A 25 -1.04 8.81 0.80
CA ALA A 25 -2.41 8.45 0.44
C ALA A 25 -2.47 7.69 -0.90
N VAL A 26 -1.75 8.16 -1.92
CA VAL A 26 -1.69 7.50 -3.23
C VAL A 26 -1.00 6.13 -3.12
N LEU A 27 0.11 6.04 -2.38
CA LEU A 27 0.80 4.76 -2.12
C LEU A 27 -0.09 3.78 -1.36
N SER A 28 -0.80 4.25 -0.33
CA SER A 28 -1.72 3.42 0.45
C SER A 28 -2.86 2.89 -0.41
N LEU A 29 -3.44 3.73 -1.26
CA LEU A 29 -4.50 3.32 -2.18
C LEU A 29 -4.00 2.27 -3.20
N ALA A 30 -2.80 2.44 -3.74
CA ALA A 30 -2.20 1.48 -4.66
C ALA A 30 -1.95 0.11 -3.98
N ILE A 31 -1.45 0.11 -2.74
CA ILE A 31 -1.24 -1.11 -1.96
C ILE A 31 -2.58 -1.80 -1.68
N VAL A 32 -3.57 -1.07 -1.15
CA VAL A 32 -4.89 -1.62 -0.82
C VAL A 32 -5.61 -2.13 -2.07
N GLY A 33 -5.49 -1.44 -3.21
CA GLY A 33 -6.05 -1.88 -4.47
C GLY A 33 -5.43 -3.15 -5.03
N GLY A 34 -4.14 -3.39 -4.75
CA GLY A 34 -3.39 -4.55 -5.25
C GLY A 34 -3.36 -5.76 -4.31
N ILE A 35 -3.55 -5.55 -2.99
CA ILE A 35 -3.28 -6.58 -1.99
C ILE A 35 -4.20 -7.80 -2.10
N GLY A 36 -5.45 -7.62 -2.54
CA GLY A 36 -6.39 -8.72 -2.77
C GLY A 36 -5.87 -9.73 -3.81
N ARG A 37 -5.35 -9.23 -4.94
CA ARG A 37 -4.79 -10.08 -6.01
C ARG A 37 -3.57 -10.87 -5.54
N VAL A 38 -2.75 -10.25 -4.69
CA VAL A 38 -1.58 -10.90 -4.08
C VAL A 38 -2.06 -12.02 -3.15
N PHE A 39 -3.05 -11.74 -2.30
CA PHE A 39 -3.65 -12.74 -1.41
C PHE A 39 -4.28 -13.90 -2.18
N ASP A 40 -5.02 -13.63 -3.25
CA ASP A 40 -5.62 -14.67 -4.09
C ASP A 40 -4.54 -15.56 -4.72
N SER A 41 -3.45 -14.94 -5.20
CA SER A 41 -2.32 -15.66 -5.80
C SER A 41 -1.59 -16.53 -4.77
N LEU A 42 -1.39 -16.01 -3.55
CA LEU A 42 -0.80 -16.77 -2.44
C LEU A 42 -1.73 -17.92 -2.01
N THR A 43 -3.03 -17.67 -1.91
CA THR A 43 -4.01 -18.69 -1.55
C THR A 43 -4.01 -19.79 -2.59
N TRP A 44 -4.06 -19.46 -3.89
CA TRP A 44 -3.99 -20.46 -4.95
C TRP A 44 -2.67 -21.22 -4.95
N LEU A 45 -1.54 -20.59 -4.62
CA LEU A 45 -0.24 -21.25 -4.54
C LEU A 45 -0.23 -22.38 -3.48
N PHE A 46 -1.02 -22.27 -2.42
CA PHE A 46 -1.02 -23.21 -1.28
C PHE A 46 -2.34 -23.97 -1.03
N SER A 47 -3.41 -23.69 -1.76
CA SER A 47 -4.75 -24.20 -1.40
C SER A 47 -5.03 -25.66 -1.76
N ASP A 48 -4.60 -26.14 -2.93
CA ASP A 48 -5.11 -27.41 -3.46
C ASP A 48 -4.11 -28.14 -4.38
N ASN A 49 -4.43 -29.37 -4.80
CA ASN A 49 -3.64 -30.21 -5.69
C ASN A 49 -3.49 -29.66 -7.10
N ASN A 50 -4.35 -28.70 -7.49
CA ASN A 50 -4.20 -27.94 -8.73
C ASN A 50 -3.45 -26.61 -8.54
N SER A 51 -2.89 -26.38 -7.34
CA SER A 51 -2.02 -25.23 -7.10
C SER A 51 -0.76 -25.29 -7.95
N LYS A 52 -0.11 -24.14 -8.12
CA LYS A 52 1.21 -24.08 -8.76
C LYS A 52 2.24 -24.99 -8.08
N LEU A 53 2.19 -25.07 -6.75
CA LEU A 53 3.13 -25.86 -5.98
C LEU A 53 2.90 -27.36 -6.20
N ALA A 54 1.64 -27.82 -6.10
CA ALA A 54 1.30 -29.22 -6.33
C ALA A 54 1.59 -29.68 -7.76
N ASN A 55 1.29 -28.85 -8.77
CA ASN A 55 1.64 -29.13 -10.17
C ASN A 55 3.16 -29.23 -10.40
N ALA A 56 3.97 -28.44 -9.69
CA ALA A 56 5.43 -28.51 -9.81
C ALA A 56 6.03 -29.82 -9.27
N PHE A 57 5.34 -30.46 -8.32
CA PHE A 57 5.73 -31.75 -7.75
C PHE A 57 4.93 -32.94 -8.29
N ALA A 58 3.96 -32.69 -9.18
CA ALA A 58 3.21 -33.75 -9.81
C ALA A 58 4.19 -34.63 -10.61
N PRO A 59 4.09 -35.97 -10.48
CA PRO A 59 4.93 -36.86 -11.28
C PRO A 59 4.63 -36.56 -12.75
N THR A 60 5.65 -36.10 -13.49
CA THR A 60 5.57 -36.07 -14.95
C THR A 60 5.29 -37.49 -15.45
N PRO A 61 4.48 -37.67 -16.51
CA PRO A 61 4.24 -39.00 -17.09
C PRO A 61 5.54 -39.71 -17.47
#